data_AF-A0A6J6SKW5-F1
#
_entry.id   AF-A0A6J6SKW5-F1
#
_cell.length_a   1.000
_cell.length_b   1.000
_cell.length_c   1.000
_cell.angle_alpha   90.00
_cell.angle_beta   90.00
_cell.angle_gamma   90.00
#
_symmetry.space_group_name_H-M   'P 1'
#
loop_
_entity.id
_entity.type
_entity.pdbx_description
1 polymer ?
#
loop_
_entity_poly.entity_id
_entity_poly.type
_entity_poly.pdbx_seq_one_letter_code
_entity_poly.pdbx_strand_id
1 'polypeptide(L)' 'MPTLVVQGERDTMGRPEEFPDEFAASTATIDLAVVPGADHGLKVPARGELDQDEAMALVVEATLEWILREVTGPQVAGNA' A
#
# COMPACT_ATOMS: atom_id res chain seq x y z
N MET A 1 8.05 8.01 -12.38
CA MET A 1 6.60 7.74 -12.53
C MET A 1 6.05 7.53 -11.13
N PRO A 2 4.88 8.07 -10.76
CA PRO A 2 4.23 7.75 -9.49
C PRO A 2 4.08 6.25 -9.34
N THR A 3 4.40 5.71 -8.17
CA THR A 3 4.36 4.26 -7.93
C THR A 3 3.81 3.98 -6.53
N LEU A 4 2.89 3.02 -6.42
CA LEU A 4 2.50 2.42 -5.15
C LEU A 4 3.17 1.06 -5.01
N VAL A 5 3.81 0.84 -3.86
CA VAL A 5 4.25 -0.48 -3.41
C VAL A 5 3.30 -0.95 -2.32
N VAL A 6 2.72 -2.13 -2.49
CA VAL A 6 1.93 -2.80 -1.45
C VAL A 6 2.75 -3.99 -0.97
N GLN A 7 3.03 -4.05 0.33
CA GLN A 7 3.96 -5.04 0.87
C GLN A 7 3.47 -5.63 2.19
N GLY A 8 3.68 -6.93 2.38
CA GLY A 8 3.46 -7.57 3.68
C GLY A 8 4.52 -7.17 4.70
N GLU A 9 4.10 -6.88 5.93
CA GLU A 9 5.01 -6.52 7.03
C GLU A 9 6.09 -7.59 7.29
N ARG A 10 5.74 -8.86 7.07
CA ARG A 10 6.59 -10.03 7.34
C ARG A 10 7.19 -10.63 6.07
N ASP A 11 7.25 -9.88 4.98
CA ASP A 11 7.87 -10.33 3.74
C ASP A 11 9.37 -10.65 3.98
N THR A 12 9.76 -11.88 3.63
CA THR A 12 11.14 -12.37 3.77
C THR A 12 12.02 -12.04 2.57
N MET A 13 11.46 -11.52 1.48
CA MET A 13 12.21 -11.04 0.32
C MET A 13 12.73 -9.60 0.49
N GLY A 14 12.27 -8.92 1.54
CA GLY A 14 12.69 -7.58 1.95
C GLY A 14 11.60 -6.96 2.83
N ARG A 15 11.97 -6.33 3.94
CA ARG A 15 11.03 -5.76 4.91
C ARG A 15 10.70 -4.30 4.62
N PRO A 16 9.56 -3.77 5.12
CA PRO A 16 9.20 -2.37 4.95
C PRO A 16 10.28 -1.39 5.43
N GLU A 17 11.01 -1.72 6.50
CA GLU A 17 12.05 -0.84 7.06
C GLU A 17 13.34 -0.82 6.23
N GLU A 18 13.47 -1.70 5.24
CA GLU A 18 14.62 -1.75 4.32
C GLU A 18 14.45 -0.80 3.13
N PHE A 19 13.27 -0.21 2.93
CA PHE A 19 13.06 0.77 1.88
C PHE A 19 13.87 2.04 2.15
N PRO A 20 14.58 2.58 1.13
CA PRO A 20 15.33 3.81 1.30
C PRO A 20 14.43 4.97 1.73
N ASP A 21 14.87 5.79 2.69
CA ASP A 21 14.20 7.04 3.08
C ASP A 21 13.93 7.95 1.86
N GLU A 22 14.76 7.80 0.83
CA GLU A 22 14.67 8.46 -0.47
C GLU A 22 13.35 8.19 -1.20
N PHE A 23 12.63 7.12 -0.88
CA PHE A 23 11.29 6.84 -1.40
C PHE A 23 10.30 7.94 -1.03
N ALA A 24 10.48 8.58 0.14
CA ALA A 24 9.70 9.74 0.58
C ALA A 24 10.22 11.08 0.03
N ALA A 25 11.44 11.12 -0.53
CA ALA A 25 12.15 12.37 -0.85
C ALA A 25 12.53 12.55 -2.34
N SER A 26 12.44 11.51 -3.17
CA SER A 26 12.82 11.58 -4.58
C SER A 26 11.70 12.18 -5.45
N THR A 27 12.08 12.75 -6.59
CA THR A 27 11.18 13.32 -7.60
C THR A 27 10.19 12.31 -8.21
N ALA A 28 10.27 11.03 -7.85
CA ALA A 28 9.22 10.04 -8.05
C ALA A 28 8.55 9.76 -6.70
N THR A 29 7.26 10.10 -6.59
CA THR A 29 6.40 9.77 -5.45
C THR A 29 6.24 8.26 -5.37
N ILE A 30 7.06 7.60 -4.55
CA ILE A 30 6.89 6.19 -4.24
C ILE A 30 6.21 6.10 -2.88
N ASP A 31 4.97 5.63 -2.88
CA ASP A 31 4.21 5.39 -1.66
C ASP A 31 4.31 3.91 -1.28
N LEU A 32 4.43 3.65 0.03
CA LEU A 32 4.48 2.29 0.58
C LEU A 32 3.26 2.05 1.47
N ALA A 33 2.42 1.09 1.08
CA ALA A 33 1.33 0.57 1.90
C ALA A 33 1.74 -0.78 2.50
N VAL A 34 1.82 -0.84 3.82
CA VAL A 34 2.19 -2.06 4.55
C VAL A 34 0.93 -2.81 4.98
N VAL A 35 0.87 -4.11 4.73
CA VAL A 35 -0.21 -5.00 5.18
C VAL A 35 0.23 -5.71 6.48
N PRO A 36 -0.38 -5.38 7.64
CA PRO A 36 0.02 -5.92 8.93
C PRO A 36 0.01 -7.45 8.97
N GLY A 37 1.08 -8.04 9.50
CA GLY A 37 1.24 -9.48 9.67
C GLY A 37 1.34 -10.30 8.38
N ALA A 38 1.17 -9.70 7.20
CA ALA A 38 1.13 -10.42 5.95
C ALA A 38 2.52 -10.82 5.46
N ASP A 39 2.61 -11.98 4.80
CA ASP A 39 3.83 -12.45 4.15
C ASP A 39 3.96 -11.91 2.71
N HIS A 40 4.93 -12.43 1.96
CA HIS A 40 5.17 -12.08 0.56
C HIS A 40 3.94 -12.28 -0.35
N GLY A 41 3.13 -13.30 -0.06
CA GLY A 41 1.89 -13.59 -0.79
C GLY A 41 0.69 -12.82 -0.26
N LEU A 42 0.91 -11.82 0.60
CA LEU A 42 -0.11 -11.06 1.33
C LEU A 42 -1.01 -11.94 2.20
N LYS A 43 -0.52 -13.12 2.59
CA LYS A 43 -1.24 -14.03 3.48
C LYS A 43 -0.98 -13.64 4.92
N VAL A 44 -2.05 -13.52 5.70
CA VAL A 44 -1.95 -13.24 7.14
C VAL A 44 -2.06 -14.52 7.99
N PRO A 45 -1.55 -14.52 9.23
CA PRO A 45 -1.76 -15.62 10.17
C PRO A 45 -3.24 -15.84 10.47
N ALA A 46 -3.66 -17.08 10.68
CA ALA A 46 -5.04 -17.40 11.06
C ALA A 46 -5.49 -16.77 12.41
N ARG A 47 -4.54 -16.27 13.19
CA ARG A 47 -4.75 -15.51 14.44
C ARG A 47 -3.79 -14.32 14.41
N GLY A 48 -4.16 -13.29 13.66
CA GLY A 48 -3.41 -12.04 13.50
C GLY A 48 -4.26 -10.83 13.88
N GLU A 49 -3.71 -9.64 13.65
CA GLU A 49 -4.44 -8.37 13.80
C GLU A 49 -5.55 -8.22 12.76
N LEU A 50 -5.32 -8.76 11.56
CA LEU A 50 -6.28 -8.83 10.46
C LEU A 50 -6.58 -10.30 10.15
N ASP A 51 -7.82 -10.58 9.75
CA ASP A 51 -8.12 -11.76 8.96
C ASP A 51 -7.76 -11.57 7.47
N GLN A 52 -7.91 -12.63 6.67
CA GLN A 52 -7.48 -12.60 5.27
C GLN A 52 -8.36 -11.70 4.39
N ASP A 53 -9.64 -11.56 4.73
CA ASP A 53 -10.58 -10.72 3.98
C ASP A 53 -10.32 -9.25 4.31
N GLU A 54 -10.06 -8.92 5.59
CA GLU A 54 -9.64 -7.59 6.03
C GLU A 54 -8.31 -7.17 5.40
N ALA A 55 -7.34 -8.08 5.31
CA ALA A 55 -6.07 -7.83 4.62
C ALA A 55 -6.28 -7.50 3.13
N MET A 56 -7.19 -8.20 2.45
CA MET A 56 -7.54 -7.90 1.06
C MET A 56 -8.36 -6.63 0.87
N ALA A 57 -9.23 -6.31 1.82
CA ALA A 57 -9.91 -5.03 1.84
C ALA A 57 -8.89 -3.88 1.90
N LEU A 58 -7.91 -3.95 2.83
CA LEU A 58 -6.86 -2.95 2.96
C LEU A 58 -6.05 -2.79 1.67
N VAL A 59 -5.67 -3.89 1.01
CA VAL A 59 -4.93 -3.83 -0.26
C VAL A 59 -5.72 -3.12 -1.35
N VAL A 60 -7.00 -3.46 -1.49
CA VAL A 60 -7.89 -2.85 -2.49
C VAL A 60 -8.12 -1.37 -2.19
N GLU A 61 -8.42 -1.03 -0.93
CA GLU A 61 -8.66 0.35 -0.49
C GLU A 61 -7.42 1.22 -0.68
N ALA A 62 -6.25 0.80 -0.20
CA ALA A 62 -5.00 1.53 -0.38
C ALA A 62 -4.65 1.75 -1.86
N THR A 63 -4.89 0.74 -2.69
CA THR A 63 -4.67 0.84 -4.14
C THR A 63 -5.66 1.81 -4.79
N LEU A 64 -6.94 1.73 -4.44
CA LEU A 64 -7.97 2.61 -4.97
C LEU A 64 -7.70 4.07 -4.59
N GLU A 65 -7.43 4.34 -3.31
CA GLU A 65 -7.12 5.68 -2.82
C GLU A 65 -5.91 6.27 -3.54
N TRP A 66 -4.87 5.47 -3.75
CA TRP A 66 -3.69 5.90 -4.51
C TRP A 66 -4.03 6.23 -5.97
N ILE A 67 -4.80 5.38 -6.66
CA ILE A 67 -5.24 5.64 -8.04
C ILE A 67 -6.03 6.95 -8.11
N LEU A 68 -6.96 7.15 -7.17
CA LEU A 68 -7.80 8.35 -7.13
C LEU A 68 -6.96 9.62 -6.92
N ARG A 69 -5.99 9.56 -6.00
CA ARG A 69 -5.11 10.70 -5.68
C ARG A 69 -4.09 11.00 -6.78
N GLU A 70 -3.34 10.00 -7.22
CA GLU A 70 -2.11 10.17 -8.02
C GLU A 70 -2.32 9.97 -9.52
N VAL A 71 -3.29 9.14 -9.93
CA VAL A 71 -3.49 8.80 -11.34
C VAL A 71 -4.63 9.61 -11.95
N THR A 72 -5.76 9.70 -11.26
CA THR A 72 -6.92 10.47 -11.78
C THR A 72 -6.87 11.95 -11.38
N GLY A 73 -6.08 12.31 -10.36
CA GLY A 73 -6.07 13.64 -9.75
C GLY A 73 -7.31 13.92 -8.89
N PRO A 74 -7.35 15.02 -8.12
CA PRO A 74 -8.51 15.38 -7.30
C PRO A 74 -9.75 15.50 -8.18
N GLN A 75 -10.83 14.79 -7.84
CA GLN A 75 -12.13 15.08 -8.43
C GLN A 75 -12.52 16.50 -7.99
N VAL A 76 -12.36 17.47 -8.89
CA VAL A 76 -13.04 18.75 -8.74
C VAL A 76 -14.52 18.39 -8.71
N ALA A 77 -15.14 18.49 -7.53
CA ALA A 77 -16.57 18.29 -7.38
C ALA A 77 -17.25 19.21 -8.41
N GLY A 78 -17.76 18.62 -9.49
CA GLY A 78 -18.48 19.36 -10.51
C GLY A 78 -19.70 19.95 -9.83
N ASN A 79 -19.75 21.29 -9.74
CA ASN A 79 -20.89 22.01 -9.23
C ASN A 79 -22.12 21.60 -10.05
N ALA A 80 -23.04 20.87 -9.42
CA ALA A 80 -24.41 20.71 -9.89
C ALA A 80 -25.20 22.00 -9.67
#